data_AF-A0A518E445-F1
#
_entry.id   AF-A0A518E445-F1
#
_cell.length_a   1.000
_cell.length_b   1.000
_cell.length_c   1.000
_cell.angle_alpha   90.00
_cell.angle_beta   90.00
_cell.angle_gamma   90.00
#
_symmetry.space_group_name_H-M   'P 1'
#
loop_
_entity.id
_entity.type
_entity.pdbx_description
1 polymer ?
#
loop_
_entity_poly.entity_id
_entity_poly.type
_entity_poly.pdbx_seq_one_letter_code
_entity_poly.pdbx_strand_id
1 'polypeptide(L)'
;MYSQNILEGLTTNDFDEIQAAVRELQRVTSGEKWLIVDAKEYRQHTADFERSLQRLQEAAATKSIDAAALRFHEMSLRCIDCHKHVRKANYEL
;
A
#
# COMPACT_ATOMS: atom_id res chain seq x y z
N MET A 1 -7.93 9.41 4.25
CA MET A 1 -7.72 7.98 3.85
C MET A 1 -6.21 7.79 3.73
N TYR A 2 -5.58 6.79 4.35
CA TYR A 2 -4.12 6.77 4.56
C TYR A 2 -3.25 6.99 3.30
N SER A 3 -3.67 6.50 2.13
CA SER A 3 -2.95 6.76 0.87
C SER A 3 -2.99 8.23 0.40
N GLN A 4 -4.01 9.01 0.80
CA GLN A 4 -4.07 10.45 0.52
C GLN A 4 -3.04 11.20 1.36
N ASN A 5 -2.85 10.81 2.62
CA ASN A 5 -1.84 11.42 3.50
C ASN A 5 -0.41 11.13 3.00
N ILE A 6 -0.18 9.95 2.40
CA ILE A 6 1.09 9.69 1.70
C ILE A 6 1.28 10.69 0.54
N LEU A 7 0.25 10.91 -0.27
CA LEU A 7 0.33 11.87 -1.37
C LEU A 7 0.51 13.32 -0.87
N GLU A 8 -0.14 13.68 0.23
CA GLU A 8 0.04 14.98 0.90
C GLU A 8 1.49 15.16 1.33
N GLY A 9 2.06 14.20 2.08
CA GLY A 9 3.47 14.27 2.46
C GLY A 9 4.43 14.30 1.25
N LEU A 10 4.07 13.65 0.13
CA LEU A 10 4.85 13.75 -1.12
C LEU A 10 4.80 15.15 -1.73
N THR A 11 3.65 15.81 -1.73
CA THR A 11 3.51 17.15 -2.33
C THR A 11 4.04 18.27 -1.44
N THR A 12 4.15 18.03 -0.13
CA THR A 12 4.70 18.97 0.86
C THR A 12 6.14 18.67 1.26
N ASN A 13 6.71 17.56 0.77
CA ASN A 13 8.04 17.05 1.14
C ASN A 13 8.17 16.71 2.65
N ASP A 14 7.06 16.27 3.26
CA ASP A 14 6.98 15.83 4.65
C ASP A 14 7.22 14.32 4.77
N PHE A 15 8.47 13.94 5.04
CA PHE A 15 8.84 12.53 5.21
C PHE A 15 8.28 11.90 6.48
N ASP A 16 7.97 12.67 7.52
CA ASP A 16 7.42 12.11 8.75
C ASP A 16 5.95 11.75 8.56
N GLU A 17 5.20 12.58 7.83
CA GLU A 17 3.83 12.29 7.40
C GLU A 17 3.78 11.05 6.49
N ILE A 18 4.64 10.97 5.46
CA ILE A 18 4.73 9.80 4.59
C ILE A 18 4.92 8.53 5.43
N GLN A 19 5.90 8.54 6.33
CA GLN A 19 6.21 7.39 7.17
C GLN A 19 5.08 7.05 8.14
N ALA A 20 4.41 8.04 8.73
CA ALA A 20 3.27 7.82 9.60
C ALA A 20 2.12 7.15 8.85
N ALA A 21 1.77 7.67 7.68
CA ALA A 21 0.70 7.14 6.85
C ALA A 21 0.99 5.73 6.31
N VAL A 22 2.25 5.42 5.98
CA VAL A 22 2.66 4.05 5.61
C VAL A 22 2.51 3.08 6.78
N ARG A 23 2.92 3.45 7.99
CA ARG A 23 2.75 2.61 9.19
C ARG A 23 1.28 2.34 9.50
N GLU A 24 0.40 3.31 9.27
CA GLU A 24 -1.05 3.11 9.38
C GLU A 24 -1.54 2.05 8.39
N LEU A 25 -1.13 2.13 7.11
CA LEU A 25 -1.50 1.11 6.12
C LEU A 25 -0.97 -0.28 6.46
N GLN A 26 0.27 -0.39 6.96
CA GLN A 26 0.83 -1.67 7.42
C GLN A 26 0.02 -2.27 8.57
N ARG A 27 -0.48 -1.43 9.49
CA ARG A 27 -1.37 -1.89 10.56
C ARG A 27 -2.71 -2.38 10.03
N VAL A 28 -3.24 -1.75 8.99
CA VAL A 28 -4.48 -2.21 8.33
C VAL A 28 -4.29 -3.60 7.71
N THR A 29 -3.19 -3.83 6.97
CA THR A 29 -2.96 -5.13 6.31
C THR A 29 -2.68 -6.26 7.28
N SER A 30 -2.14 -5.93 8.46
CA SER A 30 -1.86 -6.90 9.53
C SER A 30 -3.11 -7.24 10.37
N GLY A 31 -4.23 -6.55 10.18
CA GLY A 31 -5.44 -6.75 10.98
C GLY A 31 -6.24 -7.99 10.56
N GLU A 32 -6.89 -8.66 11.51
CA GLU A 32 -7.68 -9.88 11.27
C GLU A 32 -8.76 -9.72 10.20
N LYS A 33 -9.35 -8.51 10.09
CA LYS A 33 -10.37 -8.17 9.08
C LYS A 33 -9.82 -8.04 7.66
N TRP A 34 -8.50 -8.04 7.48
CA TRP A 34 -7.88 -7.97 6.16
C TRP A 34 -7.95 -9.33 5.44
N LEU A 35 -7.91 -10.45 6.17
CA LEU A 35 -7.78 -11.80 5.60
C LEU A 35 -9.12 -12.50 5.31
N ILE A 36 -10.21 -11.74 5.08
CA ILE A 36 -11.57 -12.32 4.92
C ILE A 36 -11.68 -13.22 3.68
N VAL A 37 -10.85 -13.01 2.66
CA VAL A 37 -10.85 -13.85 1.45
C VAL A 37 -9.76 -14.92 1.57
N ASP A 38 -10.16 -16.14 1.92
CA ASP A 38 -9.26 -17.30 2.00
C ASP A 38 -8.96 -17.88 0.60
N ALA A 39 -8.35 -17.06 -0.25
CA ALA A 39 -7.83 -17.46 -1.56
C ALA A 39 -6.32 -17.26 -1.60
N LYS A 40 -5.60 -18.23 -2.19
CA LYS A 40 -4.15 -18.18 -2.35
C LYS A 40 -3.71 -16.92 -3.12
N GLU A 41 -4.45 -16.50 -4.14
CA GLU A 41 -4.17 -15.26 -4.87
C GLU A 41 -4.33 -14.01 -4.01
N TYR A 42 -5.34 -13.96 -3.13
CA TYR A 42 -5.54 -12.82 -2.23
C TYR A 42 -4.35 -12.61 -1.29
N ARG A 43 -3.79 -13.70 -0.75
CA ARG A 43 -2.55 -13.65 0.05
C ARG A 43 -1.36 -13.14 -0.74
N GLN A 44 -1.21 -13.55 -1.99
CA GLN A 44 -0.13 -13.06 -2.85
C GLN A 44 -0.26 -11.56 -3.13
N HIS A 45 -1.46 -11.08 -3.46
CA HIS A 45 -1.73 -9.67 -3.67
C HIS A 45 -1.48 -8.83 -2.40
N THR A 46 -1.85 -9.36 -1.23
CA THR A 46 -1.54 -8.73 0.07
C THR A 46 -0.04 -8.63 0.28
N ALA A 47 0.71 -9.72 0.07
CA ALA A 47 2.15 -9.71 0.25
C ALA A 47 2.87 -8.77 -0.73
N ASP A 48 2.39 -8.64 -1.98
CA ASP A 48 2.89 -7.67 -2.95
C ASP A 48 2.64 -6.23 -2.48
N PHE A 49 1.45 -5.96 -1.93
CA PHE A 49 1.11 -4.66 -1.37
C PHE A 49 2.00 -4.32 -0.15
N GLU A 50 2.17 -5.23 0.80
CA GLU A 50 3.02 -5.03 1.97
C GLU A 50 4.48 -4.78 1.60
N ARG A 51 5.03 -5.50 0.61
CA ARG A 51 6.36 -5.22 0.06
C ARG A 51 6.46 -3.81 -0.52
N SER A 52 5.42 -3.32 -1.20
CA SER A 52 5.42 -1.96 -1.74
C SER A 52 5.40 -0.90 -0.63
N LEU A 53 4.67 -1.14 0.46
CA LEU A 53 4.67 -0.28 1.65
C LEU A 53 6.05 -0.23 2.31
N GLN A 54 6.72 -1.38 2.45
CA GLN A 54 8.08 -1.43 2.99
C GLN A 54 9.06 -0.61 2.13
N ARG A 55 9.03 -0.77 0.80
CA ARG A 55 9.89 0.01 -0.10
C ARG A 55 9.63 1.51 -0.02
N LEU A 56 8.37 1.91 0.14
CA LEU A 56 8.00 3.31 0.34
C LEU A 56 8.52 3.85 1.68
N GLN A 57 8.41 3.05 2.76
CA GLN A 57 8.98 3.38 4.08
C GLN A 57 10.49 3.60 3.99
N GLU A 58 11.22 2.72 3.30
CA GLU A 58 12.67 2.81 3.09
C GLU A 58 13.07 4.06 2.26
N ALA A 59 12.31 4.35 1.20
CA ALA A 59 12.54 5.55 0.39
C ALA A 59 12.30 6.85 1.17
N ALA A 60 11.27 6.89 2.01
CA ALA A 60 11.00 8.03 2.89
C ALA A 60 12.08 8.16 3.99
N ALA A 61 12.55 7.05 4.55
CA ALA A 61 13.62 7.05 5.56
C ALA A 61 14.97 7.56 5.02
N THR A 62 15.25 7.33 3.74
CA THR A 62 16.43 7.89 3.05
C THR A 62 16.22 9.33 2.55
N LYS A 63 15.06 9.93 2.84
CA LYS A 63 14.66 11.30 2.45
C LYS A 63 14.78 11.59 0.95
N SER A 64 14.52 10.59 0.12
CA SER A 64 14.48 10.75 -1.33
C SER A 64 13.03 10.89 -1.80
N ILE A 65 12.63 12.11 -2.18
CA ILE A 65 11.27 12.38 -2.62
C ILE A 65 10.93 11.65 -3.94
N ASP A 66 11.88 11.60 -4.87
CA ASP A 66 11.71 10.91 -6.16
C ASP A 66 11.53 9.39 -5.96
N ALA A 67 12.34 8.80 -5.09
CA ALA A 67 12.20 7.39 -4.75
C ALA A 67 10.85 7.13 -4.05
N ALA A 68 10.44 7.98 -3.11
CA ALA A 68 9.16 7.86 -2.42
C ALA A 68 7.98 7.99 -3.39
N ALA A 69 8.02 8.94 -4.34
CA ALA A 69 7.00 9.10 -5.36
C ALA A 69 6.88 7.86 -6.27
N LEU A 70 8.01 7.29 -6.71
CA LEU A 70 8.01 6.06 -7.49
C LEU A 70 7.38 4.89 -6.72
N ARG A 71 7.72 4.74 -5.43
CA ARG A 71 7.15 3.67 -4.58
C ARG A 71 5.68 3.89 -4.26
N PHE A 72 5.22 5.13 -4.14
CA PHE A 72 3.80 5.43 -4.00
C PHE A 72 2.99 5.02 -5.23
N HIS A 73 3.53 5.24 -6.43
CA HIS A 73 2.90 4.73 -7.66
C HIS A 73 2.88 3.20 -7.70
N GLU A 74 3.97 2.53 -7.33
CA GLU A 74 4.02 1.07 -7.22
C GLU A 74 2.94 0.55 -6.26
N MET A 75 2.84 1.13 -5.06
CA MET A 75 1.80 0.83 -4.06
C MET A 75 0.39 1.06 -4.63
N SER A 76 0.16 2.18 -5.32
CA SER A 76 -1.13 2.50 -5.93
C SER A 76 -1.54 1.47 -6.98
N LEU A 77 -0.59 0.96 -7.76
CA LEU A 77 -0.85 -0.12 -8.72
C LEU A 77 -1.24 -1.42 -8.02
N ARG A 78 -0.63 -1.75 -6.86
CA ARG A 78 -0.99 -2.95 -6.08
C ARG A 78 -2.43 -2.88 -5.56
N CYS A 79 -2.92 -1.70 -5.14
CA CYS A 79 -4.33 -1.49 -4.78
C CYS A 79 -5.25 -1.87 -5.95
N ILE A 80 -4.93 -1.36 -7.15
CA ILE A 80 -5.72 -1.60 -8.37
C ILE A 80 -5.70 -3.10 -8.74
N ASP A 81 -4.55 -3.74 -8.68
CA ASP A 81 -4.40 -5.15 -9.05
C ASP A 81 -5.18 -6.08 -8.11
N CYS A 82 -5.09 -5.85 -6.80
CA CYS A 82 -5.89 -6.60 -5.82
C CYS A 82 -7.39 -6.40 -6.04
N HIS A 83 -7.84 -5.15 -6.21
CA HIS A 83 -9.26 -4.87 -6.44
C HIS A 83 -9.77 -5.41 -7.78
N LYS A 84 -8.94 -5.47 -8.83
CA LYS A 84 -9.28 -6.15 -10.09
C LYS A 84 -9.52 -7.65 -9.85
N HIS A 85 -8.68 -8.29 -9.07
CA HIS A 85 -8.81 -9.72 -8.75
C HIS A 85 -10.07 -10.00 -7.92
N VAL A 86 -10.25 -9.31 -6.79
CA VAL A 86 -11.42 -9.49 -5.92
C VAL A 86 -12.73 -9.22 -6.65
N ARG A 87 -12.77 -8.19 -7.50
CA ARG A 87 -13.96 -7.91 -8.33
C ARG A 87 -14.31 -9.07 -9.24
N LYS A 88 -13.33 -9.72 -9.89
CA LYS A 88 -13.58 -10.89 -10.74
C LYS A 88 -14.06 -12.09 -9.93
N ALA A 89 -13.39 -12.39 -8.82
CA ALA A 89 -13.75 -13.50 -7.94
C ALA A 89 -15.19 -13.39 -7.41
N ASN A 90 -15.67 -12.18 -7.13
CA ASN A 90 -17.04 -11.93 -6.70
C ASN A 90 -18.10 -12.12 -7.79
N TYR A 91 -17.72 -12.25 -9.07
CA TYR A 91 -18.65 -12.54 -10.18
C TYR A 91 -18.69 -14.02 -10.57
N GLU A 92 -17.85 -14.86 -9.96
CA GLU A 92 -17.79 -16.31 -10.21
C GLU A 92 -18.47 -17.14 -9.08
N LEU A 93 -19.21 -16.47 -8.19
CA LEU A 93 -20.05 -17.06 -7.13
C LEU A 93 -21.54 -16.95 -7.47
#